data_AF-A0A1A8P272-F1
#
_entry.id   AF-A0A1A8P272-F1
#
_cell.length_a   1.000
_cell.length_b   1.000
_cell.length_c   1.000
_cell.angle_alpha   90.00
_cell.angle_beta   90.00
_cell.angle_gamma   90.00
#
_symmetry.space_group_name_H-M   'P 1'
#
loop_
_entity.id
_entity.type
_entity.pdbx_description
1 polymer ?
#
loop_
_entity_poly.entity_id
_entity_poly.type
_entity_poly.pdbx_seq_one_letter_code
_entity_poly.pdbx_strand_id
1 'polypeptide(L)'
;MPVRIPDDSDFLSFKDQCLSLEGWTSRYNKSGVTVWCREEDAHTVQKLKMRIVCKDVTAEMLYDVLHDTSYRKKWDANMIETYDIARLTVNADVG
;
A
#
# COMPACT_ATOMS: atom_id res chain seq x y z
N MET A 1 0.48 -0.95 -23.10
CA MET A 1 -0.13 -2.17 -22.52
C MET A 1 -1.56 -1.85 -22.13
N PRO A 2 -2.54 -2.74 -22.33
CA PRO A 2 -3.92 -2.52 -21.89
C PRO A 2 -4.03 -2.60 -20.36
N VAL A 3 -5.09 -2.00 -19.81
CA VAL A 3 -5.48 -2.16 -18.40
C VAL A 3 -5.87 -3.61 -18.12
N ARG A 4 -5.53 -4.11 -16.94
CA ARG A 4 -5.72 -5.51 -16.54
C ARG A 4 -6.27 -5.55 -15.12
N ILE A 5 -7.17 -6.50 -14.84
CA ILE A 5 -7.53 -6.86 -13.47
C ILE A 5 -6.36 -7.69 -12.90
N PRO A 6 -5.83 -7.37 -11.71
CA PRO A 6 -4.75 -8.14 -11.11
C PRO A 6 -5.12 -9.61 -10.92
N ASP A 7 -4.21 -10.51 -11.28
CA ASP A 7 -4.35 -11.94 -11.03
C ASP A 7 -3.51 -12.41 -9.82
N ASP A 8 -3.58 -13.71 -9.50
CA ASP A 8 -2.85 -14.27 -8.35
C ASP A 8 -1.34 -14.03 -8.44
N SER A 9 -0.76 -13.99 -9.65
CA SER A 9 0.67 -13.77 -9.84
C SER A 9 1.07 -12.33 -9.50
N ASP A 10 0.19 -11.36 -9.78
CA ASP A 10 0.39 -9.97 -9.38
C ASP A 10 0.38 -9.81 -7.85
N PHE A 11 -0.57 -10.48 -7.17
CA PHE A 11 -0.65 -10.46 -5.70
C PHE A 11 0.55 -11.15 -5.04
N LEU A 12 1.00 -12.29 -5.57
CA LEU A 12 2.19 -12.98 -5.09
C LEU A 12 3.44 -12.12 -5.29
N SER A 13 3.59 -11.52 -6.47
CA SER A 13 4.71 -10.61 -6.76
C SER A 13 4.72 -9.40 -5.82
N PHE A 14 3.56 -8.79 -5.55
CA PHE A 14 3.46 -7.67 -4.62
C PHE A 14 3.84 -8.07 -3.19
N LYS A 15 3.34 -9.22 -2.72
CA LYS A 15 3.71 -9.77 -1.41
C LYS A 15 5.21 -10.01 -1.30
N ASP A 16 5.84 -10.59 -2.32
CA ASP A 16 7.28 -10.82 -2.35
C ASP A 16 8.07 -9.51 -2.31
N GLN A 17 7.60 -8.46 -3.01
CA GLN A 17 8.21 -7.13 -2.95
C GLN A 17 8.12 -6.50 -1.54
N CYS A 18 7.00 -6.70 -0.84
CA CYS A 18 6.86 -6.24 0.55
C CYS A 18 7.79 -7.00 1.51
N LEU A 19 7.91 -8.31 1.35
CA LEU A 19 8.66 -9.19 2.26
C LEU A 19 10.17 -9.22 2.00
N SER A 20 10.59 -9.03 0.74
CA SER A 20 12.00 -9.07 0.35
C SER A 20 12.80 -7.90 0.94
N LEU A 21 14.03 -8.16 1.37
CA LEU A 21 14.99 -7.11 1.76
C LEU A 21 15.96 -6.78 0.62
N GLU A 22 15.96 -7.56 -0.45
CA GLU A 22 16.90 -7.42 -1.55
C GLU A 22 16.63 -6.16 -2.37
N GLY A 23 17.67 -5.38 -2.63
CA GLY A 23 17.57 -4.10 -3.35
C GLY A 23 16.90 -2.97 -2.55
N TRP A 24 16.58 -3.18 -1.26
CA TRP A 24 15.96 -2.17 -0.41
C TRP A 24 16.95 -1.60 0.61
N THR A 25 17.13 -0.29 0.61
CA THR A 25 17.99 0.42 1.57
C THR A 25 17.13 1.09 2.64
N SER A 26 17.30 0.70 3.90
CA SER A 26 16.61 1.33 5.03
C SER A 26 17.08 2.79 5.18
N ARG A 27 16.14 3.74 5.13
CA ARG A 27 16.42 5.18 5.36
C ARG A 27 15.90 5.67 6.70
N TYR A 28 14.99 4.94 7.32
CA TYR A 28 14.45 5.26 8.65
C TYR A 28 14.13 3.97 9.41
N ASN A 29 14.49 3.91 10.69
CA ASN A 29 14.09 2.82 11.57
C ASN A 29 14.00 3.30 13.02
N LYS A 30 12.79 3.50 13.53
CA LYS A 30 12.54 3.95 14.91
C LYS A 30 11.13 3.58 15.36
N SER A 31 10.99 3.23 16.64
CA SER A 31 9.69 3.02 17.30
C SER A 31 8.74 2.05 16.58
N GLY A 32 9.26 0.95 16.02
CA GLY A 32 8.45 -0.04 15.30
C GLY A 32 8.02 0.40 13.90
N VAL A 33 8.54 1.52 13.40
CA VAL A 33 8.37 2.00 12.04
C VAL A 33 9.71 1.88 11.30
N THR A 34 9.67 1.29 10.11
CA THR A 34 10.83 1.20 9.22
C THR A 34 10.44 1.64 7.82
N VAL A 35 11.28 2.46 7.19
CA VAL A 35 11.10 2.94 5.81
C VAL A 35 12.33 2.56 4.99
N TRP A 36 12.09 1.93 3.84
CA TRP A 36 13.11 1.60 2.86
C TRP A 36 12.85 2.34 1.56
N CYS A 37 13.94 2.66 0.87
CA CYS A 37 13.92 3.12 -0.51
C CYS A 37 14.61 2.09 -1.39
N ARG A 38 14.09 1.88 -2.59
CA ARG A 38 14.79 1.12 -3.64
C ARG A 38 15.39 2.09 -4.63
N GLU A 39 16.69 1.96 -4.87
CA GLU A 39 17.36 2.70 -5.94
C GLU A 39 17.01 2.01 -7.25
N GLU A 40 16.46 2.76 -8.21
CA GLU A 40 16.19 2.32 -9.57
C GLU A 40 17.07 3.13 -10.52
N ASP A 41 17.50 2.51 -11.62
CA ASP A 41 18.43 3.14 -12.58
C ASP A 41 17.89 4.46 -13.17
N ALA A 42 16.55 4.61 -13.21
CA ALA A 42 15.87 5.82 -13.61
C ALA A 42 15.59 6.73 -12.39
N HIS A 43 16.32 7.83 -12.30
CA HIS A 43 16.35 8.74 -11.12
C HIS A 43 15.11 9.64 -10.98
N THR A 44 14.00 9.38 -11.67
CA THR A 44 12.83 10.28 -11.68
C THR A 44 11.78 9.92 -10.63
N VAL A 45 11.58 8.64 -10.32
CA VAL A 45 10.59 8.16 -9.33
C VAL A 45 11.22 7.08 -8.47
N GLN A 46 11.13 7.23 -7.15
CA GLN A 46 11.69 6.29 -6.20
C GLN A 46 10.60 5.43 -5.57
N LYS A 47 10.81 4.11 -5.53
CA LYS A 47 9.93 3.20 -4.77
C LYS A 47 10.22 3.30 -3.28
N LEU A 48 9.14 3.48 -2.51
CA LEU A 48 9.15 3.51 -1.06
C LEU A 48 8.44 2.28 -0.50
N LYS A 49 8.98 1.72 0.58
CA LYS A 49 8.35 0.67 1.37
C LYS A 49 8.35 1.09 2.83
N MET A 50 7.23 0.90 3.50
CA MET A 50 7.08 1.18 4.92
C MET A 50 6.53 -0.05 5.65
N ARG A 51 7.07 -0.34 6.84
CA ARG A 51 6.55 -1.34 7.76
C ARG A 51 6.25 -0.67 9.09
N ILE A 52 5.06 -0.90 9.61
CA ILE A 52 4.61 -0.42 10.91
C ILE A 52 4.20 -1.63 11.74
N VAL A 53 4.63 -1.67 13.00
CA VAL A 53 4.19 -2.69 13.96
C VAL A 53 3.07 -2.12 14.83
N CYS A 54 1.83 -2.53 14.54
CA CYS A 54 0.64 -2.20 15.33
C CYS A 54 0.40 -3.31 16.37
N LYS A 55 0.71 -3.07 17.66
CA LYS A 55 0.65 -4.11 18.70
C LYS A 55 -0.77 -4.41 19.18
N ASP A 56 -1.61 -3.39 19.23
CA ASP A 56 -2.91 -3.44 19.91
C ASP A 56 -4.10 -3.39 18.94
N VAL A 57 -3.85 -3.74 17.67
CA VAL A 57 -4.85 -3.69 16.59
C VAL A 57 -4.81 -5.01 15.82
N THR A 58 -5.97 -5.57 15.51
CA THR A 58 -6.09 -6.79 14.69
C THR A 58 -5.84 -6.48 13.21
N ALA A 59 -5.46 -7.50 12.44
CA ALA A 59 -5.32 -7.36 11.00
C ALA A 59 -6.66 -7.00 10.32
N GLU A 60 -7.77 -7.55 10.80
CA GLU A 60 -9.13 -7.24 10.34
C GLU A 60 -9.47 -5.76 10.54
N MET A 61 -9.22 -5.21 11.74
CA MET A 61 -9.48 -3.80 12.03
C MET A 61 -8.64 -2.87 11.13
N LEU A 62 -7.38 -3.22 10.84
CA LEU A 62 -6.56 -2.47 9.89
C LEU A 62 -7.10 -2.57 8.46
N TYR A 63 -7.56 -3.75 8.05
CA TYR A 63 -8.15 -3.97 6.74
C TYR A 63 -9.41 -3.11 6.54
N ASP A 64 -10.30 -3.08 7.53
CA ASP A 64 -11.51 -2.26 7.50
C ASP A 64 -11.19 -0.76 7.42
N VAL A 65 -10.24 -0.27 8.23
CA VAL A 65 -9.81 1.14 8.19
C VAL A 65 -9.25 1.53 6.82
N LEU A 66 -8.57 0.62 6.12
CA LEU A 66 -8.04 0.86 4.77
C LEU A 66 -9.12 0.87 3.70
N HIS A 67 -10.18 0.06 3.85
CA HIS A 67 -11.26 -0.06 2.86
C HIS A 67 -12.42 0.92 3.10
N ASP A 68 -12.55 1.51 4.29
CA ASP A 68 -13.57 2.52 4.57
C ASP A 68 -13.17 3.90 4.03
N THR A 69 -13.48 4.14 2.76
CA THR A 69 -13.23 5.41 2.06
C THR A 69 -13.95 6.59 2.72
N SER A 70 -15.10 6.36 3.36
CA SER A 70 -15.85 7.39 4.08
C SER A 70 -15.15 7.79 5.39
N TYR A 71 -14.62 6.81 6.12
CA TYR A 71 -13.87 7.04 7.34
C TYR A 71 -12.50 7.67 7.08
N ARG A 72 -11.91 7.48 5.89
CA ARG A 72 -10.64 8.12 5.52
C ARG A 72 -10.64 9.63 5.67
N LYS A 73 -11.76 10.30 5.37
CA LYS A 73 -11.94 11.75 5.57
C LYS A 73 -11.82 12.20 7.03
N LYS A 74 -11.97 11.28 7.99
CA LYS A 74 -11.86 11.62 9.43
C LYS A 74 -10.43 11.60 9.95
N TRP A 75 -9.55 10.78 9.37
CA TRP A 75 -8.21 10.55 9.92
C TRP A 75 -7.07 11.00 8.98
N ASP A 76 -7.29 11.02 7.67
CA ASP A 76 -6.32 11.53 6.70
C ASP A 76 -6.51 13.04 6.52
N ALA A 77 -5.68 13.83 7.22
CA ALA A 77 -5.76 15.28 7.19
C ALA A 77 -5.51 15.90 5.81
N ASN A 78 -4.95 15.13 4.86
CA ASN A 78 -4.70 15.57 3.50
C ASN A 78 -5.77 15.11 2.51
N MET A 79 -6.79 14.36 2.96
CA MET A 79 -7.88 13.90 2.11
C MET A 79 -8.81 15.05 1.73
N ILE A 80 -8.89 15.36 0.43
CA ILE A 80 -9.84 16.34 -0.11
C ILE A 80 -11.16 15.63 -0.44
N GLU A 81 -11.11 14.65 -1.33
CA GLU A 81 -12.27 13.89 -1.80
C GLU A 81 -11.86 12.47 -2.23
N THR A 82 -12.72 11.50 -2.01
CA THR A 82 -12.55 10.09 -2.40
C THR A 82 -13.94 9.45 -2.55
N TYR A 83 -14.13 8.64 -3.59
CA TYR A 83 -15.34 7.88 -3.87
C TYR A 83 -15.06 6.81 -4.93
N ASP A 84 -15.78 5.69 -4.89
CA ASP A 84 -15.71 4.68 -5.94
C ASP A 84 -16.49 5.12 -7.18
N ILE A 85 -15.90 5.01 -8.36
CA ILE A 85 -16.48 5.37 -9.65
C ILE A 85 -17.24 4.19 -10.25
N ALA A 86 -16.61 3.01 -10.29
CA ALA A 86 -17.18 1.82 -10.90
C ALA A 86 -16.58 0.52 -10.35
N ARG A 87 -17.39 -0.52 -10.29
CA ARG A 87 -16.96 -1.87 -9.91
C ARG A 87 -16.66 -2.72 -11.14
N LEU A 88 -15.49 -3.37 -11.16
CA LEU A 88 -15.04 -4.25 -12.25
C LEU A 88 -15.32 -5.73 -11.91
N THR A 89 -15.01 -6.16 -10.69
CA THR A 89 -15.25 -7.53 -10.19
C THR A 89 -15.73 -7.49 -8.73
N VAL A 90 -15.81 -8.63 -8.05
CA VAL A 90 -16.14 -8.69 -6.61
C VAL A 90 -15.06 -8.06 -5.72
N ASN A 91 -13.85 -7.89 -6.25
CA ASN A 91 -12.64 -7.51 -5.52
C ASN A 91 -11.75 -6.53 -6.31
N ALA A 92 -12.30 -5.88 -7.34
CA ALA A 92 -11.63 -4.87 -8.13
C ALA A 92 -12.61 -3.78 -8.55
N ASP A 93 -12.22 -2.54 -8.38
CA ASP A 93 -12.97 -1.33 -8.68
C ASP A 93 -12.03 -0.24 -9.20
N VAL A 94 -12.64 0.90 -9.53
CA VAL A 94 -11.97 2.15 -9.90
C VAL A 94 -12.57 3.22 -9.01
N GLY A 95 -11.71 3.99 -8.32
CA GLY A 95 -12.08 5.12 -7.45
C GLY A 95 -11.07 6.27 -7.54
#